data_AF-A0A1Y3QNC5-F1
#
_entry.id   AF-A0A1Y3QNC5-F1
#
_cell.length_a   1.000
_cell.length_b   1.000
_cell.length_c   1.000
_cell.angle_alpha   90.00
_cell.angle_beta   90.00
_cell.angle_gamma   90.00
#
_symmetry.space_group_name_H-M   'P 1'
#
loop_
_entity.id
_entity.type
_entity.pdbx_description
1 polymer ?
#
loop_
_entity_poly.entity_id
_entity_poly.type
_entity_poly.pdbx_seq_one_letter_code
_entity_poly.pdbx_strand_id
1 'polypeptide(L)'
;MRDLLTEIVVHLANSHRQVARILDAERHVIVRMAQLTHAIPDLHPDLGGLTGLMSVSSRVTRNVIAYLGSVADLEEAVADSLEQVLKVAGETDEE
;
A
#
# COMPACT_ATOMS: atom_id res chain seq x y z
N MET A 1 -25.05 21.78 -8.41
CA MET A 1 -24.63 20.78 -9.43
C MET A 1 -23.19 20.99 -9.91
N ARG A 2 -22.81 22.12 -10.52
CA ARG A 2 -21.45 22.37 -11.02
C ARG A 2 -20.37 22.43 -9.93
N ASP A 3 -20.71 23.01 -8.78
CA ASP A 3 -19.80 23.14 -7.65
C ASP A 3 -19.55 21.81 -6.94
N LEU A 4 -20.61 20.98 -6.79
CA LEU A 4 -20.52 19.62 -6.23
C LEU A 4 -19.63 18.70 -7.09
N LEU A 5 -19.80 18.72 -8.41
CA LEU A 5 -18.93 18.00 -9.35
C LEU A 5 -17.47 18.46 -9.25
N THR A 6 -17.26 19.77 -9.05
CA THR A 6 -15.93 20.34 -8.89
C THR A 6 -15.29 19.86 -7.59
N GLU A 7 -16.06 19.82 -6.50
CA GLU A 7 -15.61 19.36 -5.18
C GLU A 7 -15.23 17.87 -5.18
N ILE A 8 -16.04 17.01 -5.80
CA ILE A 8 -15.75 15.57 -5.95
C ILE A 8 -14.48 15.36 -6.77
N VAL A 9 -14.33 16.07 -7.90
CA VAL A 9 -13.13 15.98 -8.73
C VAL A 9 -11.88 16.41 -7.97
N VAL A 10 -11.99 17.43 -7.10
CA VAL A 10 -10.90 17.87 -6.23
C VAL A 10 -10.55 16.80 -5.19
N HIS A 11 -11.55 16.19 -4.55
CA HIS A 11 -11.32 15.09 -3.60
C HIS A 11 -10.69 13.87 -4.26
N LEU A 12 -11.19 13.48 -5.43
CA LEU A 12 -10.67 12.38 -6.22
C LEU A 12 -9.22 12.65 -6.65
N ALA A 13 -8.93 13.85 -7.14
CA ALA A 13 -7.59 14.26 -7.53
C ALA A 13 -6.62 14.25 -6.34
N ASN A 14 -7.07 14.63 -5.14
CA ASN A 14 -6.26 14.55 -3.92
C ASN A 14 -6.02 13.10 -3.50
N SER A 15 -7.05 12.25 -3.54
CA SER A 15 -6.94 10.83 -3.19
C SER A 15 -5.99 10.09 -4.14
N HIS A 16 -6.12 10.29 -5.46
CA HIS A 16 -5.18 9.76 -6.45
C HIS A 16 -3.74 10.27 -6.24
N ARG A 17 -3.55 11.52 -5.82
CA ARG A 17 -2.23 12.07 -5.50
C ARG A 17 -1.64 11.46 -4.24
N GLN A 18 -2.47 10.94 -3.33
CA GLN A 18 -2.05 10.23 -2.14
C GLN A 18 -1.66 8.79 -2.49
N VAL A 19 -2.46 8.11 -3.31
CA VAL A 19 -2.12 6.79 -3.87
C VAL A 19 -0.83 6.82 -4.67
N ALA A 20 -0.63 7.84 -5.52
CA ALA A 20 0.62 8.00 -6.27
C ALA A 20 1.84 8.14 -5.36
N ARG A 21 1.71 8.82 -4.21
CA ARG A 21 2.77 8.94 -3.21
C ARG A 21 3.06 7.61 -2.49
N ILE A 22 2.02 6.82 -2.21
CA ILE A 22 2.18 5.48 -1.62
C ILE A 22 2.92 4.57 -2.59
N LEU A 23 2.51 4.54 -3.86
CA LEU A 23 3.17 3.73 -4.89
C LEU A 23 4.63 4.12 -5.11
N ASP A 24 4.97 5.40 -5.04
CA ASP A 24 6.36 5.87 -5.14
C ASP A 24 7.20 5.45 -3.94
N ALA A 25 6.64 5.52 -2.72
CA ALA A 25 7.28 5.00 -1.52
C ALA A 25 7.49 3.47 -1.60
N GLU A 26 6.49 2.74 -2.09
CA GLU A 26 6.55 1.30 -2.25
C GLU A 26 7.60 0.89 -3.29
N ARG A 27 7.71 1.63 -4.40
CA ARG A 27 8.78 1.46 -5.39
C ARG A 27 10.15 1.50 -4.74
N HIS A 28 10.40 2.45 -3.83
CA HIS A 28 11.68 2.52 -3.11
C HIS A 28 11.93 1.30 -2.23
N VAL A 29 10.89 0.76 -1.57
CA VAL A 29 10.99 -0.48 -0.77
C VAL A 29 11.31 -1.68 -1.67
N ILE A 30 10.60 -1.83 -2.79
CA ILE A 30 10.79 -2.94 -3.74
C ILE A 30 12.22 -2.91 -4.32
N VAL A 31 12.70 -1.76 -4.76
CA VAL A 31 14.08 -1.61 -5.27
C VAL A 31 15.10 -2.00 -4.20
N ARG A 32 14.89 -1.57 -2.95
CA ARG A 32 15.79 -1.93 -1.85
C ARG A 32 15.74 -3.42 -1.52
N MET A 33 14.58 -4.04 -1.58
CA MET A 33 14.43 -5.48 -1.36
C MET A 33 15.10 -6.30 -2.46
N ALA A 34 14.96 -5.89 -3.73
CA ALA A 34 15.66 -6.52 -4.85
C ALA A 34 17.19 -6.44 -4.69
N GLN A 35 17.70 -5.28 -4.26
CA GLN A 35 19.13 -5.10 -3.95
C GLN A 35 19.59 -5.99 -2.79
N LEU A 36 18.77 -6.14 -1.73
CA LEU A 36 19.07 -7.02 -0.61
C LEU A 36 19.09 -8.50 -1.05
N THR A 37 18.15 -8.92 -1.89
CA THR A 37 18.13 -10.28 -2.45
C THR A 37 19.40 -10.56 -3.26
N HIS A 38 19.86 -9.61 -4.08
CA HIS A 38 21.14 -9.76 -4.80
C HIS A 38 22.38 -9.73 -3.91
N ALA A 39 22.28 -9.20 -2.69
CA ALA A 39 23.37 -9.19 -1.72
C ALA A 39 23.44 -10.49 -0.89
N ILE A 40 22.41 -11.35 -0.97
CA ILE A 40 22.42 -12.67 -0.34
C ILE A 40 23.19 -13.63 -1.26
N PRO A 41 24.25 -14.31 -0.77
CA PRO A 41 25.01 -15.27 -1.58
C PRO A 41 24.12 -16.42 -2.08
N ASP A 42 24.23 -16.76 -3.37
CA ASP A 42 23.50 -17.89 -3.98
C ASP A 42 23.85 -19.23 -3.32
N LEU A 43 25.04 -19.34 -2.71
CA LEU A 43 25.55 -20.53 -2.01
C LEU A 43 26.15 -20.14 -0.66
N HIS A 44 25.80 -20.92 0.37
CA HIS A 44 26.21 -20.73 1.78
C HIS A 44 25.96 -19.31 2.33
N PRO A 45 24.70 -18.83 2.37
CA PRO A 45 24.40 -17.58 3.04
C PRO A 45 24.81 -17.71 4.51
N ASP A 46 25.72 -16.84 4.96
CA ASP A 46 26.09 -16.76 6.37
C ASP A 46 24.95 -16.08 7.14
N LEU A 47 24.05 -16.91 7.63
CA LEU A 47 22.90 -16.49 8.43
C LEU A 47 23.20 -16.60 9.92
N GLY A 48 24.47 -16.73 10.35
CA GLY A 48 24.80 -16.87 11.77
C GLY A 48 24.30 -18.18 12.39
N GLY A 49 24.29 -19.27 11.61
CA GLY A 49 23.81 -20.58 12.04
C GLY A 49 22.29 -20.63 12.29
N LEU A 50 21.84 -21.61 13.09
CA LEU A 50 20.41 -21.82 13.36
C LEU A 50 19.74 -20.60 14.01
N THR A 51 20.41 -19.95 14.96
CA THR A 51 19.87 -18.80 15.70
C THR A 51 19.66 -17.60 14.79
N GLY A 52 20.61 -17.27 13.93
CA GLY A 52 20.45 -16.16 13.01
C GLY A 52 19.46 -16.48 11.88
N LEU A 53 19.37 -17.75 11.42
CA LEU A 53 18.30 -18.18 10.52
C LEU A 53 16.90 -17.98 11.13
N MET A 54 16.70 -18.39 12.38
CA MET A 54 15.43 -18.17 13.10
C MET A 54 15.11 -16.68 13.24
N SER A 55 16.11 -15.85 13.55
CA SER A 55 15.98 -14.40 13.66
C SER A 55 15.56 -13.77 12.33
N VAL A 56 16.25 -14.11 11.23
CA VAL A 56 15.96 -13.60 9.89
C VAL A 56 14.57 -14.04 9.44
N SER A 57 14.23 -15.32 9.60
CA SER A 57 12.90 -15.86 9.27
C SER A 57 11.79 -15.11 10.03
N SER A 58 11.94 -14.96 11.36
CA SER A 58 10.99 -14.22 12.20
C SER A 58 10.82 -12.77 11.76
N ARG A 59 11.91 -12.13 11.32
CA ARG A 59 11.90 -10.74 10.84
C ARG A 59 11.18 -10.61 9.49
N VAL A 60 11.42 -11.55 8.57
CA VAL A 60 10.70 -11.61 7.28
C VAL A 60 9.21 -11.81 7.53
N THR A 61 8.82 -12.77 8.38
CA THR A 61 7.41 -13.00 8.70
C THR A 61 6.74 -11.75 9.27
N ARG A 62 7.38 -11.04 10.21
CA ARG A 62 6.85 -9.77 10.73
C ARG A 62 6.68 -8.71 9.65
N ASN A 63 7.65 -8.58 8.75
CA ASN A 63 7.59 -7.62 7.66
C ASN A 63 6.44 -7.94 6.69
N VAL A 64 6.23 -9.22 6.36
CA VAL A 64 5.10 -9.65 5.52
C VAL A 64 3.76 -9.35 6.20
N ILE A 65 3.63 -9.63 7.50
CA ILE A 65 2.41 -9.30 8.27
C ILE A 65 2.14 -7.80 8.25
N ALA A 66 3.17 -6.98 8.49
CA ALA A 66 3.03 -5.52 8.49
C ALA A 66 2.62 -4.98 7.11
N TYR A 67 3.20 -5.53 6.04
CA TYR A 67 2.85 -5.15 4.67
C TYR A 67 1.39 -5.50 4.35
N LEU A 68 0.94 -6.73 4.67
CA LEU A 68 -0.45 -7.12 4.48
C LEU A 68 -1.42 -6.24 5.29
N GLY A 69 -1.04 -5.82 6.50
CA GLY A 69 -1.81 -4.85 7.27
C GLY A 69 -1.95 -3.51 6.56
N SER A 70 -0.85 -2.96 6.02
CA SER A 70 -0.89 -1.69 5.28
C SER A 70 -1.73 -1.75 3.98
N VAL A 71 -1.81 -2.93 3.35
CA VAL A 71 -2.71 -3.15 2.21
C VAL A 71 -4.16 -3.15 2.65
N ALA A 72 -4.49 -3.79 3.79
CA ALA A 72 -5.84 -3.77 4.34
C ALA A 72 -6.28 -2.33 4.70
N ASP A 73 -5.41 -1.54 5.34
CA ASP A 73 -5.70 -0.13 5.66
C ASP A 73 -5.95 0.69 4.39
N LEU A 74 -5.22 0.40 3.30
CA LEU A 74 -5.43 1.04 2.00
C LEU A 74 -6.78 0.63 1.38
N GLU A 75 -7.11 -0.67 1.43
CA GLU A 75 -8.39 -1.19 0.93
C GLU A 75 -9.57 -0.56 1.66
N GLU A 76 -9.48 -0.38 2.98
CA GLU A 76 -10.49 0.31 3.79
C GLU A 76 -10.65 1.78 3.37
N ALA A 77 -9.54 2.52 3.22
CA ALA A 77 -9.59 3.91 2.77
C ALA A 77 -10.19 4.07 1.36
N VAL A 78 -9.94 3.11 0.47
CA VAL A 78 -10.53 3.08 -0.88
C VAL A 78 -12.03 2.78 -0.79
N ALA A 79 -12.44 1.83 0.05
CA ALA A 79 -13.85 1.50 0.25
C ALA A 79 -14.64 2.70 0.77
N ASP A 80 -14.14 3.40 1.79
CA ASP A 80 -14.75 4.62 2.34
C ASP A 80 -14.91 5.72 1.27
N SER A 81 -13.87 5.90 0.46
CA SER A 81 -13.89 6.87 -0.65
C SER A 81 -14.94 6.51 -1.70
N LEU A 82 -15.06 5.22 -2.05
CA LEU A 82 -16.05 4.72 -3.01
C LEU A 82 -17.47 4.80 -2.47
N GLU A 83 -17.69 4.55 -1.18
CA GLU A 83 -19.00 4.68 -0.54
C GLU A 83 -19.52 6.13 -0.66
N GLN A 84 -18.66 7.12 -0.39
CA GLN A 84 -19.03 8.53 -0.54
C GLN A 84 -19.40 8.88 -1.98
N VAL A 85 -18.61 8.41 -2.96
CA VAL A 85 -18.91 8.63 -4.39
C VAL A 85 -20.24 7.99 -4.78
N LEU A 86 -20.51 6.77 -4.32
CA LEU A 86 -21.75 6.06 -4.64
C LEU A 86 -22.98 6.74 -4.03
N LYS A 87 -22.90 7.24 -2.80
CA LYS A 87 -23.98 8.01 -2.16
C LYS A 87 -24.34 9.23 -3.00
N VAL A 88 -23.33 10.01 -3.40
CA VAL A 88 -23.56 11.21 -4.21
C VAL A 88 -24.13 10.85 -5.60
N ALA A 89 -23.64 9.79 -6.24
CA ALA A 89 -24.17 9.33 -7.51
C ALA A 89 -25.64 8.88 -7.42
N GLY A 90 -26.03 8.19 -6.34
CA GLY A 90 -27.42 7.77 -6.09
C GLY A 90 -28.36 8.93 -5.80
N GLU A 91 -27.91 9.96 -5.06
CA GLU A 91 -28.67 11.19 -4.85
C GLU A 91 -28.90 11.99 -6.15
N THR A 92 -28.11 11.74 -7.20
CA THR A 92 -28.25 12.43 -8.49
C THR A 92 -29.37 11.85 -9.36
N ASP A 93 -29.88 10.65 -9.07
CA ASP A 93 -30.96 9.99 -9.83
C ASP A 93 -32.37 10.26 -9.25
N GLU A 94 -32.49 10.83 -8.05
CA GLU A 94 -33.77 11.13 -7.38
C GLU A 94 -34.23 12.60 -7.49
N GLU A 95 -33.52 13.46 -8.23
CA GLU A 95 -33.93 14.84 -8.63
C GLU A 95 -34.19 14.96 -10.13
#